data_AF-A0A845V0M5-F1
#
_entry.id   AF-A0A845V0M5-F1
#
_cell.length_a   1.000
_cell.length_b   1.000
_cell.length_c   1.000
_cell.angle_alpha   90.00
_cell.angle_beta   90.00
_cell.angle_gamma   90.00
#
_symmetry.space_group_name_H-M   'P 1'
#
loop_
_entity.id
_entity.type
_entity.pdbx_description
1 polymer ?
#
loop_
_entity_poly.entity_id
_entity_poly.type
_entity_poly.pdbx_seq_one_letter_code
_entity_poly.pdbx_strand_id
1 'polypeptide(L)' 'MFGGIEIIAVEPGTEIEHEGKKLTVTETNAVQIGKRMYMTEAHVVALKAQGKKEAAAMPLFGGKL' A
#
# COMPACT_ATOMS: atom_id res chain seq x y z
N MET A 1 0.66 12.93 8.47
CA MET A 1 1.76 12.55 7.55
C MET A 1 2.13 11.10 7.84
N PHE A 2 1.63 10.14 7.06
CA PHE A 2 1.95 8.72 7.23
C PHE A 2 3.17 8.36 6.36
N GLY A 3 4.31 8.12 6.99
CA GLY A 3 5.26 7.07 6.59
C GLY A 3 6.14 7.20 5.34
N GLY A 4 6.05 8.24 4.51
CA GLY A 4 7.06 8.50 3.46
C GLY A 4 7.25 7.39 2.41
N ILE A 5 6.27 6.50 2.25
CA ILE A 5 6.22 5.46 1.21
C ILE A 5 5.34 5.97 0.08
N GLU A 6 5.87 6.00 -1.14
CA GLU A 6 5.20 6.39 -2.36
C GLU A 6 4.52 5.16 -2.97
N ILE A 7 3.18 5.16 -3.00
CA ILE A 7 2.40 4.08 -3.62
C ILE A 7 2.24 4.39 -5.11
N ILE A 8 2.69 3.47 -5.96
CA ILE A 8 2.61 3.57 -7.41
C ILE A 8 1.66 2.47 -7.89
N ALA A 9 0.53 2.89 -8.47
CA ALA A 9 -0.41 1.96 -9.10
C ALA A 9 0.13 1.53 -10.47
N VAL A 10 0.19 0.23 -10.72
CA VAL A 10 0.61 -0.35 -12.00
C VAL A 10 -0.35 -1.45 -12.44
N GLU A 11 -0.31 -1.81 -13.72
CA GLU A 11 -1.12 -2.90 -14.25
C GLU A 11 -0.57 -4.27 -13.80
N PRO A 12 -1.44 -5.29 -13.61
CA PRO A 12 -0.98 -6.65 -13.35
C PRO A 12 -0.14 -7.17 -14.53
N GLY A 13 0.96 -7.85 -14.22
CA GLY A 13 1.94 -8.28 -15.21
C GLY A 13 3.05 -7.27 -15.48
N THR A 14 3.02 -6.09 -14.85
CA THR A 14 4.13 -5.13 -14.90
C THR A 14 5.38 -5.76 -14.31
N GLU A 15 6.44 -5.83 -15.12
CA GLU A 15 7.76 -6.27 -14.68
C GLU A 15 8.60 -5.08 -14.21
N ILE A 16 9.18 -5.19 -13.02
CA ILE A 16 10.05 -4.19 -12.42
C ILE A 16 11.42 -4.81 -12.20
N GLU A 17 12.44 -4.21 -12.79
CA GLU A 17 13.81 -4.64 -12.57
C GLU A 17 14.40 -3.93 -11.35
N HIS A 18 14.85 -4.72 -10.37
CA HIS A 18 15.51 -4.22 -9.18
C HIS A 18 16.68 -5.13 -8.79
N GLU A 19 17.88 -4.55 -8.62
CA GLU A 19 19.10 -5.27 -8.25
C GLU A 19 19.40 -6.50 -9.15
N GLY A 20 19.11 -6.38 -10.45
CA GLY A 20 19.29 -7.46 -11.42
C GLY A 20 18.26 -8.59 -11.34
N LYS A 21 17.18 -8.41 -10.56
CA LYS A 21 16.03 -9.32 -10.52
C LYS A 21 14.81 -8.66 -11.14
N LYS A 22 14.08 -9.42 -11.95
CA LYS A 22 12.76 -9.02 -12.44
C LYS A 22 11.70 -9.44 -11.43
N LEU A 23 10.97 -8.47 -10.92
CA LEU A 23 9.87 -8.63 -9.99
C LEU A 23 8.57 -8.29 -10.72
N THR A 24 7.66 -9.25 -10.79
CA THR A 24 6.38 -9.05 -11.47
C THR A 24 5.31 -8.66 -10.45
N VAL A 25 4.65 -7.53 -10.69
CA VAL A 25 3.48 -7.12 -9.92
C VAL A 25 2.29 -7.92 -10.41
N THR A 26 1.58 -8.58 -9.51
CA THR A 26 0.37 -9.34 -9.84
C THR A 26 -0.82 -8.80 -9.07
N GLU A 27 -2.02 -9.26 -9.42
CA GLU A 27 -3.26 -8.88 -8.71
C GLU A 27 -3.27 -9.29 -7.24
N THR A 28 -2.38 -10.19 -6.82
CA THR A 28 -2.27 -10.70 -5.46
C THR A 28 -0.92 -10.38 -4.81
N ASN A 29 0.04 -9.84 -5.56
CA ASN A 29 1.39 -9.57 -5.09
C ASN A 29 1.83 -8.14 -5.42
N ALA A 30 2.23 -7.40 -4.38
CA ALA A 30 2.77 -6.06 -4.49
C ALA A 30 4.30 -6.10 -4.36
N VAL A 31 4.99 -5.26 -5.13
CA VAL A 31 6.45 -5.17 -5.13
C VAL A 31 6.88 -3.88 -4.43
N GLN A 32 7.66 -3.99 -3.36
CA GLN A 32 8.23 -2.83 -2.68
C GLN A 32 9.72 -2.68 -3.04
N ILE A 33 10.11 -1.49 -3.48
CA ILE A 33 11.49 -1.12 -3.79
C ILE A 33 11.84 0.15 -3.03
N GLY A 34 12.65 0.01 -1.99
CA GLY A 34 12.99 1.10 -1.10
C GLY A 34 11.74 1.77 -0.50
N LYS A 35 11.53 3.05 -0.87
CA LYS A 35 10.37 3.86 -0.45
C LYS A 35 9.21 3.84 -1.44
N ARG A 36 9.28 3.06 -2.52
CA ARG A 36 8.21 2.94 -3.51
C ARG A 36 7.53 1.59 -3.39
N MET A 37 6.21 1.57 -3.38
CA MET A 37 5.41 0.36 -3.35
C MET A 37 4.58 0.29 -4.62
N TYR A 38 4.91 -0.65 -5.49
CA TYR A 38 4.23 -0.93 -6.75
C TYR A 38 3.17 -1.99 -6.52
N MET A 39 1.93 -1.63 -6.81
CA MET A 39 0.79 -2.53 -6.59
C MET A 39 -0.29 -2.25 -7.62
N THR A 40 -1.20 -3.20 -7.80
CA THR A 40 -2.36 -2.99 -8.66
C THR A 40 -3.34 -1.99 -8.09
N GLU A 41 -4.18 -1.42 -8.95
CA GLU A 41 -5.26 -0.52 -8.51
C GLU A 41 -6.20 -1.19 -7.51
N ALA A 42 -6.46 -2.49 -7.66
CA ALA A 42 -7.27 -3.27 -6.71
C ALA A 42 -6.70 -3.21 -5.28
N HIS A 43 -5.38 -3.34 -5.14
CA HIS A 43 -4.70 -3.19 -3.85
C HIS A 43 -4.83 -1.77 -3.30
N VAL A 44 -4.69 -0.74 -4.15
CA VAL A 44 -4.86 0.67 -3.73
C VAL A 44 -6.28 0.93 -3.24
N VAL A 45 -7.29 0.41 -3.94
CA VAL A 45 -8.70 0.52 -3.53
C VAL A 45 -8.93 -0.20 -2.20
N ALA A 46 -8.38 -1.42 -2.03
CA ALA A 46 -8.45 -2.15 -0.78
C ALA A 46 -7.78 -1.41 0.39
N LEU A 47 -6.60 -0.82 0.16
CA LEU A 47 -5.90 -0.01 1.17
C LEU A 47 -6.66 1.27 1.53
N LYS A 48 -7.23 1.97 0.54
CA LYS A 48 -8.10 3.13 0.80
C LYS A 48 -9.35 2.73 1.59
N ALA A 49 -9.93 1.56 1.31
CA ALA A 49 -11.08 1.04 2.03
C ALA A 49 -10.73 0.65 3.48
N GLN A 50 -9.54 0.07 3.71
CA GLN A 50 -9.06 -0.30 5.05
C GLN A 50 -8.61 0.91 5.88
N GLY A 51 -7.91 1.87 5.28
CA GLY A 51 -7.54 3.12 5.95
C GLY A 51 -8.75 3.90 6.47
N LYS A 52 -9.92 3.72 5.84
CA LYS A 52 -11.20 4.29 6.30
C LYS A 52 -11.81 3.52 7.49
N LYS A 53 -11.45 2.25 7.69
CA LYS A 53 -11.90 1.43 8.84
C LYS A 53 -11.06 1.67 10.10
N GLU A 54 -9.74 1.85 9.98
CA GLU A 54 -8.89 2.13 11.15
C GLU A 54 -8.98 3.59 11.65
N ALA A 55 -9.28 4.56 10.77
CA ALA A 55 -9.59 5.93 11.20
C ALA A 55 -10.87 6.03 12.07
N ALA A 56 -11.73 5.00 12.07
CA ALA A 56 -12.92 4.91 12.90
C ALA A 56 -12.70 4.13 14.21
N ALA A 57 -11.49 3.59 14.45
CA ALA A 57 -11.20 2.72 15.59
C ALA A 57 -10.07 3.27 16.49
N MET A 58 -9.88 4.58 16.55
CA MET A 58 -9.17 5.19 17.68
C MET A 58 -10.15 5.28 18.86
N PRO A 59 -10.06 4.43 19.91
CA PRO A 59 -10.76 4.73 21.14
C PRO A 59 -10.16 6.02 21.68
N LEU A 60 -11.00 7.06 21.80
CA LEU A 60 -10.72 8.22 22.62
C LEU A 60 -10.61 7.74 24.08
N PHE A 61 -9.48 7.13 24.45
CA PHE A 61 -9.05 7.05 25.85
C PHE A 61 -8.67 8.46 26.27
N GLY A 62 -9.69 9.23 26.69
CA GLY A 62 -9.55 10.64 27.01
C GLY A 62 -10.86 11.23 27.49
N GLY A 63 -11.44 10.65 28.54
CA GLY A 63 -12.69 11.11 29.13
C GLY A 63 -12.72 10.87 30.63
N LYS A 64 -11.82 11.54 31.35
CA LYS A 64 -11.90 11.70 32.80
C LYS A 64 -13.04 12.68 33.10
N LEU A 65 -14.13 12.20 33.69
CA LEU A 65 -15.06 12.98 34.51
C LEU A 65 -15.54 12.10 35.66
#